data_AF-A0A1G2YLI5-F1
#
_entry.id   AF-A0A1G2YLI5-F1
#
_cell.length_a   1.000
_cell.length_b   1.000
_cell.length_c   1.000
_cell.angle_alpha   90.00
_cell.angle_beta   90.00
_cell.angle_gamma   90.00
#
_symmetry.space_group_name_H-M   'P 1'
#
loop_
_entity.id
_entity.type
_entity.pdbx_description
1 polymer ?
#
loop_
_entity_poly.entity_id
_entity_poly.type
_entity_poly.pdbx_seq_one_letter_code
_entity_poly.pdbx_strand_id
1 'polypeptide(L)'
;MVENENNVIAKVKEYHEELKQIHSFVSERLLPMLDIKLKEREPNDKDMSLRDTFIRMYLVIGSILKLNHYKDFHVLASITRTLFELYIDMHLLNQELIPNGLKKFANFTEAKKFSIAEARRNWAMEKKFPFDEKCPQRAEYLRQNQVQNMPKKIKELWGRQTCPNHWSGLSLADRVGKLGTDFIEMYIKLYDLGNWYTHSGPLDWQFLGDGTITNAIAGLAYGSASKMLRECCNICVSIFNLNYDRT
;
A
#
# COMPACT_ATOMS: atom_id res chain seq x y z
N MET A 1 21.16 -30.99 -2.62
CA MET A 1 19.92 -30.22 -2.90
C MET A 1 19.04 -30.11 -1.65
N VAL A 2 18.82 -31.18 -0.88
CA VAL A 2 18.01 -31.17 0.37
C VAL A 2 18.57 -30.24 1.49
N GLU A 3 19.89 -30.08 1.59
CA GLU A 3 20.50 -29.13 2.56
C GLU A 3 20.18 -27.65 2.27
N ASN A 4 19.86 -27.31 1.02
CA ASN A 4 19.54 -25.93 0.62
C ASN A 4 18.09 -25.57 0.99
N GLU A 5 17.17 -26.54 0.92
CA GLU A 5 15.74 -26.35 1.18
C GLU A 5 15.45 -26.09 2.68
N ASN A 6 16.05 -26.89 3.56
CA ASN A 6 15.92 -26.70 5.01
C ASN A 6 16.41 -25.32 5.47
N ASN A 7 17.46 -24.81 4.81
CA ASN A 7 17.99 -23.48 5.07
C ASN A 7 17.01 -22.37 4.61
N VAL A 8 16.40 -22.52 3.43
CA VAL A 8 15.37 -21.59 2.94
C VAL A 8 14.18 -21.56 3.88
N ILE A 9 13.63 -22.71 4.28
CA ILE A 9 12.48 -22.79 5.19
C ILE A 9 12.80 -22.16 6.55
N ALA A 10 13.99 -22.44 7.11
CA ALA A 10 14.43 -21.83 8.36
C ALA A 10 14.50 -20.30 8.25
N LYS A 11 15.05 -19.78 7.14
CA LYS A 11 15.16 -18.34 6.91
C LYS A 11 13.80 -17.65 6.73
N VAL A 12 12.85 -18.31 6.07
CA VAL A 12 11.47 -17.81 5.92
C VAL A 12 10.81 -17.67 7.29
N LYS A 13 10.98 -18.65 8.18
CA LYS A 13 10.46 -18.60 9.55
C LYS A 13 11.10 -17.47 10.36
N GLU A 14 12.40 -17.25 10.22
CA GLU A 14 13.11 -16.14 10.85
C GLU A 14 12.51 -14.79 10.41
N TYR A 15 12.33 -14.57 9.11
CA TYR A 15 11.71 -13.33 8.61
C TYR A 15 10.26 -13.14 9.05
N HIS A 16 9.49 -14.23 9.13
CA HIS A 16 8.11 -14.16 9.63
C HIS A 16 8.06 -13.76 11.11
N GLU A 17 8.92 -14.35 11.95
CA GLU A 17 8.99 -14.01 13.37
C GLU A 17 9.54 -12.60 13.60
N GLU A 18 10.53 -12.16 12.82
CA GLU A 18 11.03 -10.79 12.82
C GLU A 18 9.89 -9.79 12.50
N LEU A 19 9.13 -10.03 11.43
CA LEU A 19 7.99 -9.19 11.04
C LEU A 19 6.96 -9.10 12.18
N LYS A 20 6.70 -10.23 12.83
CA LYS A 20 5.75 -10.33 13.93
C LYS A 20 6.20 -9.52 15.14
N GLN A 21 7.47 -9.59 15.52
CA GLN A 21 8.03 -8.79 16.62
C GLN A 21 7.90 -7.28 16.35
N ILE A 22 8.21 -6.84 15.13
CA ILE A 22 8.10 -5.43 14.74
C ILE A 22 6.63 -4.99 14.75
N HIS A 23 5.73 -5.81 14.22
CA HIS A 23 4.30 -5.54 14.24
C HIS A 23 3.74 -5.43 15.67
N SER A 24 4.14 -6.34 16.57
CA SER A 24 3.79 -6.28 17.98
C SER A 24 4.29 -4.97 18.62
N PHE A 25 5.57 -4.62 18.43
CA PHE A 25 6.13 -3.37 18.91
C PHE A 25 5.34 -2.15 18.42
N VAL A 26 4.96 -2.14 17.14
CA VAL A 26 4.16 -1.03 16.58
C VAL A 26 2.83 -0.88 17.31
N SER A 27 2.13 -1.99 17.56
CA SER A 27 0.83 -1.97 18.22
C SER A 27 0.89 -1.65 19.71
N GLU A 28 1.90 -2.14 20.41
CA GLU A 28 2.02 -2.06 21.87
C GLU A 28 2.70 -0.76 22.32
N ARG A 29 3.57 -0.18 21.48
CA ARG A 29 4.39 0.98 21.82
C ARG A 29 4.16 2.15 20.88
N LEU A 30 4.43 1.96 19.59
CA LEU A 30 4.53 3.08 18.64
C LEU A 30 3.20 3.78 18.39
N LEU A 31 2.12 3.04 18.13
CA LEU A 31 0.80 3.61 17.85
C LEU A 31 0.24 4.39 19.07
N PRO A 32 0.28 3.86 20.31
CA PRO A 32 -0.10 4.63 21.49
C PRO A 32 0.68 5.95 21.65
N MET A 33 2.01 5.92 21.43
CA MET A 33 2.84 7.12 21.52
C MET A 33 2.50 8.14 20.43
N LEU A 34 2.27 7.66 19.21
CA LEU A 34 1.86 8.49 18.09
C LEU A 34 0.52 9.19 18.38
N ASP A 35 -0.46 8.47 18.92
CA ASP A 35 -1.76 9.03 19.28
C ASP A 35 -1.65 10.11 20.37
N ILE A 36 -0.81 9.90 21.38
CA ILE A 36 -0.54 10.92 22.41
C ILE A 36 0.06 12.17 21.77
N LYS A 37 1.10 12.02 20.95
CA LYS A 37 1.78 13.17 20.32
C LYS A 37 0.91 13.95 19.35
N LEU A 38 0.08 13.25 18.57
CA LEU A 38 -0.87 13.90 17.67
C LEU A 38 -1.90 14.72 18.46
N LYS A 39 -2.35 14.22 19.62
CA LYS A 39 -3.27 14.97 20.50
C LYS A 39 -2.60 16.21 21.13
N GLU A 40 -1.32 16.13 21.48
CA GLU A 40 -0.59 17.23 22.13
C GLU A 40 -0.37 18.44 21.22
N ARG A 41 -0.20 18.24 19.90
CA ARG A 41 0.28 19.29 18.99
C ARG A 41 -0.72 19.80 17.95
N GLU A 42 -1.97 19.32 17.98
CA GLU A 42 -2.99 19.51 16.94
C GLU A 42 -2.48 19.12 15.52
N PRO A 43 -2.85 17.94 14.99
CA PRO A 43 -2.18 17.40 13.81
C PRO A 43 -2.55 18.17 12.55
N ASN A 44 -1.53 18.52 11.75
CA ASN A 44 -1.73 19.13 10.43
C ASN A 44 -1.99 18.06 9.34
N ASP A 45 -2.27 18.51 8.10
CA ASP A 45 -2.56 17.61 6.96
C ASP A 45 -1.45 16.58 6.69
N LYS A 46 -0.18 16.95 6.92
CA LYS A 46 0.98 16.06 6.73
C LYS A 46 0.98 14.97 7.80
N ASP A 47 0.79 15.36 9.06
CA ASP A 47 0.72 14.44 10.19
C ASP A 47 -0.38 13.40 9.98
N MET A 48 -1.57 13.85 9.59
CA MET A 48 -2.70 12.98 9.29
C MET A 48 -2.42 12.04 8.12
N SER A 49 -1.86 12.56 7.02
CA SER A 49 -1.56 11.75 5.83
C SER A 49 -0.51 10.67 6.11
N LEU A 50 0.53 11.00 6.87
CA LEU A 50 1.57 10.06 7.27
C LEU A 50 1.04 9.02 8.26
N ARG A 51 0.29 9.44 9.28
CA ARG A 51 -0.36 8.54 10.23
C ARG A 51 -1.26 7.54 9.51
N ASP A 52 -2.13 8.02 8.63
CA ASP A 52 -3.09 7.18 7.91
C ASP A 52 -2.40 6.19 6.96
N THR A 53 -1.34 6.64 6.28
CA THR A 53 -0.54 5.75 5.44
C THR A 53 0.17 4.69 6.28
N PHE A 54 0.75 5.07 7.42
CA PHE A 54 1.41 4.15 8.33
C PHE A 54 0.45 3.11 8.93
N ILE A 55 -0.72 3.53 9.40
CA ILE A 55 -1.75 2.63 9.92
C ILE A 55 -2.21 1.64 8.83
N ARG A 56 -2.39 2.11 7.59
CA ARG A 56 -2.72 1.22 6.46
C ARG A 56 -1.63 0.18 6.22
N MET A 57 -0.36 0.56 6.28
CA MET A 57 0.77 -0.39 6.18
C MET A 57 0.74 -1.41 7.32
N TYR A 58 0.54 -0.96 8.56
CA TYR A 58 0.41 -1.82 9.73
C TYR A 58 -0.71 -2.86 9.56
N LEU A 59 -1.91 -2.45 9.14
CA LEU A 59 -3.05 -3.35 8.89
C LEU A 59 -2.77 -4.36 7.76
N VAL A 60 -2.09 -3.91 6.70
CA VAL A 60 -1.66 -4.78 5.61
C VAL A 60 -0.69 -5.85 6.11
N ILE A 61 0.27 -5.47 6.95
CA ILE A 61 1.23 -6.41 7.55
C ILE A 61 0.54 -7.40 8.49
N GLY A 62 -0.44 -6.97 9.27
CA GLY A 62 -1.27 -7.88 10.06
C GLY A 62 -1.99 -8.94 9.20
N SER A 63 -2.26 -8.64 7.92
CA SER A 63 -2.77 -9.63 6.96
C SER A 63 -1.66 -10.56 6.45
N ILE A 64 -0.47 -10.03 6.13
CA ILE A 64 0.71 -10.83 5.74
C ILE A 64 1.04 -11.86 6.82
N LEU A 65 1.02 -11.47 8.10
CA LEU A 65 1.34 -12.35 9.22
C LEU A 65 0.41 -13.56 9.37
N LYS A 66 -0.82 -13.47 8.85
CA LYS A 66 -1.79 -14.58 8.85
C LYS A 66 -1.54 -15.61 7.75
N LEU A 67 -0.77 -15.27 6.72
CA LEU A 67 -0.51 -16.08 5.53
C LEU A 67 0.75 -16.94 5.70
N ASN A 68 0.78 -17.77 6.74
CA ASN A 68 1.98 -18.48 7.19
C ASN A 68 2.31 -19.77 6.42
N HIS A 69 1.65 -20.02 5.29
CA HIS A 69 1.84 -21.24 4.50
C HIS A 69 2.41 -20.91 3.12
N TYR A 70 3.35 -21.72 2.61
CA TYR A 70 4.00 -21.47 1.31
C TYR A 70 2.99 -21.41 0.13
N LYS A 71 1.85 -22.07 0.26
CA LYS A 71 0.75 -22.02 -0.74
C LYS A 71 0.10 -20.64 -0.85
N ASP A 72 0.29 -19.77 0.14
CA ASP A 72 -0.22 -18.41 0.12
C ASP A 72 0.67 -17.46 -0.72
N PHE A 73 1.71 -17.97 -1.39
CA PHE A 73 2.71 -17.15 -2.09
C PHE A 73 2.12 -16.14 -3.09
N HIS A 74 1.06 -16.50 -3.82
CA HIS A 74 0.38 -15.56 -4.75
C HIS A 74 -0.24 -14.38 -3.99
N VAL A 75 -0.88 -14.66 -2.86
CA VAL A 75 -1.51 -13.65 -2.02
C VAL A 75 -0.43 -12.81 -1.35
N LEU A 76 0.63 -13.44 -0.83
CA LEU A 76 1.80 -12.77 -0.28
C LEU A 76 2.45 -11.83 -1.30
N ALA A 77 2.64 -12.26 -2.54
CA ALA A 77 3.19 -11.43 -3.61
C ALA A 77 2.30 -10.21 -3.90
N SER A 78 1.00 -10.41 -4.03
CA SER A 78 0.02 -9.33 -4.28
C SER A 78 -0.04 -8.31 -3.14
N ILE A 79 -0.09 -8.79 -1.90
CA ILE A 79 -0.13 -7.92 -0.71
C ILE A 79 1.20 -7.19 -0.52
N THR A 80 2.34 -7.83 -0.80
CA THR A 80 3.67 -7.18 -0.73
C THR A 80 3.78 -6.03 -1.73
N ARG A 81 3.19 -6.15 -2.94
CA ARG A 81 3.10 -5.02 -3.89
C ARG A 81 2.30 -3.86 -3.31
N THR A 82 1.16 -4.15 -2.70
CA THR A 82 0.34 -3.13 -2.04
C THR A 82 1.13 -2.43 -0.92
N LEU A 83 1.86 -3.19 -0.12
CA LEU A 83 2.72 -2.65 0.94
C LEU A 83 3.84 -1.77 0.37
N PHE A 84 4.46 -2.18 -0.73
CA PHE A 84 5.47 -1.39 -1.44
C PHE A 84 4.90 -0.06 -1.93
N GLU A 85 3.71 -0.04 -2.54
CA GLU A 85 3.10 1.23 -2.97
C GLU A 85 2.81 2.17 -1.79
N LEU A 86 2.34 1.65 -0.65
CA LEU A 86 2.13 2.44 0.55
C LEU A 86 3.44 2.98 1.14
N TYR A 87 4.50 2.17 1.11
CA TYR A 87 5.84 2.56 1.52
C TYR A 87 6.36 3.73 0.66
N ILE A 88 6.24 3.63 -0.68
CA ILE A 88 6.56 4.73 -1.60
C ILE A 88 5.74 5.99 -1.28
N ASP A 89 4.44 5.84 -1.04
CA ASP A 89 3.57 6.95 -0.70
C ASP A 89 3.98 7.67 0.59
N MET A 90 4.35 6.92 1.62
CA MET A 90 4.81 7.47 2.89
C MET A 90 6.07 8.31 2.71
N HIS A 91 7.03 7.85 1.89
CA HIS A 91 8.22 8.62 1.57
C HIS A 91 7.92 9.89 0.75
N LEU A 92 7.06 9.80 -0.26
CA LEU A 92 6.64 10.95 -1.07
C LEU A 92 5.93 12.02 -0.24
N LEU A 93 5.07 11.61 0.71
CA LEU A 93 4.36 12.49 1.63
C LEU A 93 5.33 13.12 2.64
N ASN A 94 6.27 12.34 3.18
CA ASN A 94 7.25 12.84 4.14
C ASN A 94 8.18 13.90 3.51
N GLN A 95 8.70 13.60 2.32
CA GLN A 95 9.62 14.49 1.60
C GLN A 95 8.91 15.55 0.76
N GLU A 96 7.57 15.56 0.75
CA GLU A 96 6.73 16.52 0.02
C GLU A 96 7.08 16.69 -1.47
N LEU A 97 7.48 15.59 -2.12
CA LEU A 97 8.01 15.59 -3.50
C LEU A 97 6.95 15.80 -4.59
N ILE A 98 5.67 15.90 -4.21
CA ILE A 98 4.54 16.06 -5.12
C ILE A 98 3.93 17.45 -4.92
N PRO A 99 3.83 18.29 -5.97
CA PRO A 99 3.16 19.58 -5.90
C PRO A 99 1.69 19.42 -5.47
N ASN A 100 1.30 20.17 -4.44
CA ASN A 100 0.00 20.05 -3.76
C ASN A 100 -0.30 18.63 -3.27
N GLY A 101 0.74 17.86 -2.91
CA GLY A 101 0.67 16.44 -2.59
C GLY A 101 -0.33 16.11 -1.48
N LEU A 102 -0.27 16.84 -0.36
CA LEU A 102 -1.18 16.64 0.78
C LEU A 102 -2.65 16.86 0.40
N LYS A 103 -2.93 17.96 -0.31
CA LYS A 103 -4.28 18.26 -0.82
C LYS A 103 -4.78 17.19 -1.79
N LYS A 104 -3.91 16.72 -2.70
CA LYS A 104 -4.24 15.61 -3.60
C LYS A 104 -4.53 14.33 -2.84
N PHE A 105 -3.68 13.96 -1.88
CA PHE A 105 -3.83 12.76 -1.06
C PHE A 105 -5.16 12.75 -0.31
N ALA A 106 -5.47 13.83 0.43
CA ALA A 106 -6.71 13.98 1.19
C ALA A 106 -7.98 13.89 0.33
N ASN A 107 -7.90 14.30 -0.95
CA ASN A 107 -9.04 14.31 -1.87
C ASN A 107 -9.11 13.12 -2.82
N PHE A 108 -8.08 12.27 -2.84
CA PHE A 108 -7.95 11.22 -3.84
C PHE A 108 -9.04 10.15 -3.71
N THR A 109 -9.39 9.75 -2.49
CA THR A 109 -10.41 8.71 -2.27
C THR A 109 -11.76 9.11 -2.89
N GLU A 110 -12.20 10.34 -2.65
CA GLU A 110 -13.46 10.83 -3.22
C GLU A 110 -13.35 11.08 -4.72
N ALA A 111 -12.22 11.60 -5.21
CA ALA A 111 -11.95 11.69 -6.65
C ALA A 111 -12.06 10.31 -7.33
N LYS A 112 -11.45 9.28 -6.74
CA LYS A 112 -11.43 7.94 -7.31
C LYS A 112 -12.80 7.28 -7.28
N LYS A 113 -13.55 7.41 -6.18
CA LYS A 113 -14.93 6.92 -6.09
C LYS A 113 -15.83 7.57 -7.14
N PHE A 114 -15.75 8.90 -7.28
CA PHE A 114 -16.47 9.65 -8.32
C PHE A 114 -16.14 9.15 -9.72
N SER A 115 -14.86 9.16 -10.11
CA SER A 115 -14.47 8.77 -11.46
C SER A 115 -14.85 7.32 -11.80
N ILE A 116 -14.76 6.39 -10.84
CA ILE A 116 -15.18 5.00 -11.04
C ILE A 116 -16.71 4.91 -11.21
N ALA A 117 -17.47 5.55 -10.32
CA ALA A 117 -18.93 5.50 -10.37
C ALA A 117 -19.47 6.12 -11.66
N GLU A 118 -18.94 7.28 -12.05
CA GLU A 118 -19.31 7.97 -13.29
C GLU A 118 -18.95 7.14 -14.53
N ALA A 119 -17.73 6.60 -14.62
CA ALA A 119 -17.31 5.78 -15.75
C ALA A 119 -18.19 4.53 -15.90
N ARG A 120 -18.59 3.89 -14.79
CA ARG A 120 -19.48 2.72 -14.81
C ARG A 120 -20.92 3.08 -15.17
N ARG A 121 -21.43 4.24 -14.72
CA ARG A 121 -22.73 4.76 -15.15
C ARG A 121 -22.73 5.02 -16.65
N ASN A 122 -21.72 5.71 -17.17
CA ASN A 122 -21.62 6.02 -18.60
C ASN A 122 -21.56 4.76 -19.46
N TRP A 123 -20.73 3.78 -19.07
CA TRP A 123 -20.66 2.49 -19.75
C TRP A 123 -22.00 1.73 -19.68
N ALA A 124 -22.67 1.73 -18.53
CA ALA A 124 -23.98 1.09 -18.39
C ALA A 124 -25.04 1.74 -19.29
N MET A 125 -25.09 3.08 -19.36
CA MET A 125 -25.98 3.80 -20.27
C MET A 125 -25.71 3.45 -21.74
N GLU A 126 -24.44 3.40 -22.15
CA GLU A 126 -24.05 2.96 -23.51
C GLU A 126 -24.56 1.55 -23.82
N LYS A 127 -24.51 0.64 -22.84
CA LYS A 127 -24.98 -0.75 -22.98
C LYS A 127 -26.47 -0.92 -22.66
N LYS A 128 -27.23 0.16 -22.46
CA LYS A 128 -28.65 0.14 -22.05
C LYS A 128 -28.91 -0.72 -20.80
N PHE A 129 -27.92 -0.79 -19.91
CA PHE A 129 -28.00 -1.50 -18.65
C PHE A 129 -28.63 -0.59 -17.58
N PRO A 130 -29.61 -1.07 -16.78
CA PRO A 130 -30.31 -0.27 -15.77
C PRO A 130 -29.43 -0.03 -14.53
N PHE A 131 -28.48 0.91 -14.65
CA PHE A 131 -27.46 1.17 -13.63
C PHE A 131 -28.04 1.51 -12.25
N ASP A 132 -29.01 2.42 -12.19
CA ASP A 132 -29.55 2.89 -10.91
C ASP A 132 -30.26 1.79 -10.12
N GLU A 133 -30.93 0.88 -10.82
CA GLU A 133 -31.61 -0.28 -10.22
C GLU A 133 -30.61 -1.35 -9.76
N LYS A 134 -29.59 -1.65 -10.58
CA LYS A 134 -28.66 -2.76 -10.35
C LYS A 134 -27.40 -2.38 -9.57
N CYS A 135 -27.10 -1.09 -9.45
CA CYS A 135 -25.95 -0.54 -8.71
C CYS A 135 -26.38 0.61 -7.78
N PRO A 136 -27.39 0.41 -6.91
CA PRO A 136 -28.02 1.48 -6.16
C PRO A 136 -27.06 2.25 -5.25
N GLN A 137 -26.01 1.59 -4.71
CA GLN A 137 -25.02 2.26 -3.85
C GLN A 137 -24.19 3.29 -4.63
N ARG A 138 -23.83 2.98 -5.88
CA ARG A 138 -23.07 3.90 -6.74
C ARG A 138 -23.94 5.03 -7.28
N ALA A 139 -25.19 4.71 -7.63
CA ALA A 139 -26.15 5.72 -8.05
C ALA A 139 -26.44 6.71 -6.92
N GLU A 140 -26.62 6.22 -5.70
CA GLU A 140 -26.85 7.07 -4.54
C GLU A 140 -25.64 7.96 -4.23
N TYR A 141 -24.43 7.40 -4.25
CA TYR A 141 -23.21 8.19 -4.11
C TYR A 141 -23.16 9.36 -5.11
N LEU A 142 -23.48 9.11 -6.40
CA LEU A 142 -23.49 10.14 -7.43
C LEU A 142 -24.59 11.21 -7.25
N ARG A 143 -25.65 10.93 -6.48
CA ARG A 143 -26.71 11.90 -6.18
C ARG A 143 -26.37 12.83 -5.02
N GLN A 144 -25.37 12.53 -4.21
CA GLN A 144 -25.00 13.35 -3.06
C GLN A 144 -24.51 14.73 -3.50
N ASN A 145 -25.02 15.80 -2.87
CA ASN A 145 -24.66 17.19 -3.20
C ASN A 145 -23.16 17.46 -3.13
N GLN A 146 -22.48 16.88 -2.14
CA GLN A 146 -21.03 17.01 -1.95
C GLN A 146 -20.21 16.44 -3.12
N VAL A 147 -20.77 15.51 -3.89
CA VAL A 147 -20.11 14.84 -5.02
C VAL A 147 -20.24 15.64 -6.31
N GLN A 148 -21.23 16.54 -6.43
CA GLN A 148 -21.46 17.32 -7.65
C GLN A 148 -20.30 18.27 -8.01
N ASN A 149 -19.53 18.71 -7.01
CA ASN A 149 -18.36 19.57 -7.23
C ASN A 149 -17.07 18.80 -7.56
N MET A 150 -17.10 17.45 -7.58
CA MET A 150 -15.92 16.63 -7.81
C MET A 150 -15.25 16.82 -9.18
N PRO A 151 -15.99 16.99 -10.31
CA PRO A 151 -15.35 17.28 -11.61
C PRO A 151 -14.46 18.53 -11.56
N LYS A 152 -14.93 19.59 -10.90
CA LYS A 152 -14.18 20.84 -10.73
C LYS A 152 -12.93 20.59 -9.88
N LYS A 153 -13.08 19.92 -8.74
CA LYS A 153 -11.98 19.60 -7.82
C LYS A 153 -10.92 18.70 -8.46
N ILE A 154 -11.35 17.73 -9.27
CA ILE A 154 -10.45 16.85 -10.04
C ILE A 154 -9.63 17.69 -11.02
N LYS A 155 -10.28 18.57 -11.78
CA LYS A 155 -9.61 19.46 -12.73
C LYS A 155 -8.64 20.42 -12.05
N GLU A 156 -9.00 20.96 -10.88
CA GLU A 156 -8.15 21.86 -10.09
C GLU A 156 -6.89 21.15 -9.56
N LEU A 157 -7.02 19.91 -9.06
CA LEU A 157 -5.91 19.21 -8.41
C LEU A 157 -5.06 18.38 -9.39
N TRP A 158 -5.65 17.74 -10.39
CA TRP A 158 -4.97 16.84 -11.34
C TRP A 158 -5.00 17.33 -12.80
N GLY A 159 -5.53 18.53 -13.06
CA GLY A 159 -5.50 19.15 -14.38
C GLY A 159 -6.39 18.43 -15.39
N ARG A 160 -5.79 17.96 -16.49
CA ARG A 160 -6.53 17.32 -17.60
C ARG A 160 -6.96 15.87 -17.30
N GLN A 161 -6.49 15.27 -16.21
CA GLN A 161 -6.86 13.90 -15.86
C GLN A 161 -8.29 13.87 -15.30
N THR A 162 -9.21 13.19 -15.99
CA THR A 162 -10.59 13.00 -15.53
C THR A 162 -10.73 11.89 -14.48
N CYS A 163 -9.76 10.98 -14.43
CA CYS A 163 -9.67 9.88 -13.46
C CYS A 163 -8.20 9.64 -13.11
N PRO A 164 -7.65 10.27 -12.05
CA PRO A 164 -6.29 9.96 -11.63
C PRO A 164 -6.21 8.47 -11.24
N ASN A 165 -5.17 7.79 -11.74
CA ASN A 165 -4.91 6.39 -11.35
C ASN A 165 -4.34 6.29 -9.94
N HIS A 166 -3.71 7.37 -9.46
CA HIS A 166 -3.07 7.47 -8.17
C HIS A 166 -3.12 8.91 -7.64
N TRP A 167 -3.05 9.14 -6.33
CA TRP A 167 -3.18 10.48 -5.74
C TRP A 167 -2.10 11.45 -6.23
N SER A 168 -0.90 10.97 -6.53
CA SER A 168 0.17 11.81 -7.06
C SER A 168 -0.08 12.27 -8.50
N GLY A 169 -0.97 11.58 -9.25
CA GLY A 169 -1.16 11.74 -10.69
C GLY A 169 -0.05 11.11 -11.55
N LEU A 170 0.87 10.37 -10.92
CA LEU A 170 2.04 9.74 -11.55
C LEU A 170 1.91 8.21 -11.58
N SER A 171 2.65 7.55 -12.47
CA SER A 171 2.82 6.09 -12.43
C SER A 171 3.65 5.67 -11.21
N LEU A 172 3.66 4.38 -10.87
CA LEU A 172 4.55 3.87 -9.80
C LEU A 172 6.03 4.07 -10.15
N ALA A 173 6.42 3.82 -11.40
CA ALA A 173 7.80 4.03 -11.86
C ALA A 173 8.23 5.49 -11.70
N ASP A 174 7.39 6.46 -12.09
CA ASP A 174 7.68 7.89 -11.93
C ASP A 174 7.75 8.29 -10.45
N ARG A 175 6.88 7.72 -9.59
CA ARG A 175 6.92 7.93 -8.13
C ARG A 175 8.24 7.44 -7.53
N VAL A 176 8.65 6.23 -7.90
CA VAL A 176 9.92 5.64 -7.48
C VAL A 176 11.11 6.46 -7.98
N GLY A 177 11.08 6.91 -9.23
CA GLY A 177 12.13 7.75 -9.82
C GLY A 177 12.34 9.07 -9.06
N LYS A 178 11.31 9.61 -8.39
CA LYS A 178 11.44 10.80 -7.53
C LYS A 178 12.18 10.54 -6.22
N LEU A 179 12.21 9.30 -5.74
CA LEU A 179 12.84 8.92 -4.47
C LEU A 179 14.30 8.49 -4.61
N GLY A 180 14.76 8.21 -5.83
CA GLY A 180 16.16 7.94 -6.16
C GLY A 180 16.50 6.45 -6.33
N THR A 181 17.80 6.18 -6.51
CA THR A 181 18.33 4.88 -6.97
C THR A 181 17.94 3.71 -6.09
N ASP A 182 17.98 3.86 -4.77
CA ASP A 182 17.69 2.76 -3.83
C ASP A 182 16.24 2.25 -3.99
N PHE A 183 15.30 3.15 -4.26
CA PHE A 183 13.90 2.80 -4.51
C PHE A 183 13.70 2.19 -5.89
N ILE A 184 14.47 2.63 -6.89
CA ILE A 184 14.46 2.04 -8.25
C ILE A 184 14.92 0.58 -8.18
N GLU A 185 16.01 0.31 -7.45
CA GLU A 185 16.50 -1.05 -7.25
C GLU A 185 15.44 -1.93 -6.57
N MET A 186 14.80 -1.42 -5.53
CA MET A 186 13.72 -2.13 -4.83
C MET A 186 12.51 -2.39 -5.73
N TYR A 187 12.13 -1.41 -6.57
CA TYR A 187 11.06 -1.55 -7.55
C TYR A 187 11.34 -2.69 -8.55
N ILE A 188 12.53 -2.71 -9.14
CA ILE A 188 12.95 -3.75 -10.10
C ILE A 188 12.94 -5.13 -9.42
N LYS A 189 13.46 -5.23 -8.19
CA LYS A 189 13.59 -6.52 -7.49
C LYS A 189 12.26 -7.08 -6.98
N LEU A 190 11.38 -6.21 -6.46
CA LEU A 190 10.18 -6.65 -5.74
C LEU A 190 8.91 -6.54 -6.58
N TYR A 191 8.73 -5.44 -7.30
CA TYR A 191 7.44 -5.16 -7.94
C TYR A 191 7.22 -6.02 -9.17
N ASP A 192 8.24 -6.16 -10.03
CA ASP A 192 8.15 -6.99 -11.23
C ASP A 192 8.06 -8.48 -10.90
N LEU A 193 8.80 -8.92 -9.89
CA LEU A 193 8.70 -10.28 -9.38
C LEU A 193 7.29 -10.53 -8.78
N GLY A 194 6.75 -9.57 -8.04
CA GLY A 194 5.37 -9.63 -7.55
C GLY A 194 4.34 -9.68 -8.69
N ASN A 195 4.55 -8.93 -9.77
CA ASN A 195 3.67 -8.97 -10.95
C ASN A 195 3.68 -10.35 -11.59
N TRP A 196 4.85 -10.95 -11.75
CA TRP A 196 5.00 -12.30 -12.27
C TRP A 196 4.13 -13.25 -11.45
N TYR A 197 4.25 -13.26 -10.12
CA TYR A 197 3.51 -14.21 -9.28
C TYR A 197 2.04 -13.85 -9.04
N THR A 198 1.59 -12.65 -9.41
CA THR A 198 0.17 -12.23 -9.28
C THR A 198 -0.62 -12.39 -10.57
N HIS A 199 0.01 -12.14 -11.73
CA HIS A 199 -0.66 -12.03 -13.03
C HIS A 199 -0.10 -12.94 -14.12
N SER A 200 0.87 -13.81 -13.82
CA SER A 200 1.21 -14.90 -14.75
C SER A 200 -0.02 -15.71 -15.10
N GLY A 201 -0.03 -16.33 -16.29
CA GLY A 201 -1.09 -17.24 -16.75
C GLY A 201 -1.20 -18.50 -15.87
N PRO A 202 -1.32 -19.72 -16.42
CA PRO A 202 -1.14 -20.92 -15.60
C PRO A 202 0.31 -20.88 -15.09
N LEU A 203 0.50 -20.35 -13.88
CA LEU A 203 1.76 -20.43 -13.17
C LEU A 203 2.13 -21.90 -13.15
N ASP A 204 3.40 -22.20 -13.39
CA ASP A 204 3.93 -23.56 -13.42
C ASP A 204 3.69 -24.25 -12.05
N TRP A 205 2.45 -24.70 -11.83
CA TRP A 205 1.99 -25.46 -10.67
C TRP A 205 2.80 -26.75 -10.51
N GLN A 206 3.49 -27.15 -11.59
CA GLN A 206 4.48 -28.21 -11.63
C GLN A 206 5.67 -27.94 -10.68
N PHE A 207 5.98 -26.68 -10.35
CA PHE A 207 7.02 -26.31 -9.38
C PHE A 207 6.50 -26.20 -7.93
N LEU A 208 5.23 -26.54 -7.65
CA LEU A 208 4.73 -26.65 -6.27
C LEU A 208 5.23 -27.93 -5.57
N GLY A 209 5.89 -28.84 -6.30
CA GLY A 209 6.25 -30.18 -5.83
C GLY A 209 7.14 -30.19 -4.57
N ASP A 210 8.16 -29.34 -4.50
CA ASP A 210 9.04 -29.22 -3.33
C ASP A 210 8.80 -27.94 -2.50
N GLY A 211 8.04 -26.98 -3.04
CA GLY A 211 7.77 -25.71 -2.36
C GLY A 211 8.99 -24.80 -2.19
N THR A 212 10.14 -25.10 -2.81
CA THR A 212 11.37 -24.29 -2.64
C THR A 212 11.15 -22.85 -3.14
N ILE A 213 10.62 -22.70 -4.35
CA ILE A 213 10.36 -21.39 -4.97
C ILE A 213 9.27 -20.63 -4.19
N THR A 214 8.20 -21.31 -3.78
CA THR A 214 7.09 -20.66 -3.05
C THR A 214 7.51 -20.23 -1.65
N ASN A 215 8.36 -21.01 -0.97
CA ASN A 215 9.01 -20.59 0.27
C ASN A 215 9.94 -19.38 0.03
N ALA A 216 10.72 -19.35 -1.05
CA ALA A 216 11.58 -18.20 -1.37
C ALA A 216 10.76 -16.91 -1.58
N ILE A 217 9.62 -17.00 -2.27
CA ILE A 217 8.70 -15.85 -2.46
C ILE A 217 8.11 -15.40 -1.12
N ALA A 218 7.69 -16.35 -0.27
CA ALA A 218 7.19 -16.02 1.07
C ALA A 218 8.27 -15.33 1.91
N GLY A 219 9.52 -15.82 1.86
CA GLY A 219 10.67 -15.20 2.52
C GLY A 219 10.94 -13.78 2.03
N LEU A 220 10.86 -13.56 0.71
CA LEU A 220 10.99 -12.23 0.12
C LEU A 220 9.88 -11.29 0.61
N ALA A 221 8.63 -11.76 0.66
CA ALA A 221 7.50 -11.00 1.17
C ALA A 221 7.71 -10.58 2.63
N TYR A 222 8.05 -11.52 3.51
CA TYR A 222 8.29 -11.22 4.93
C TYR A 222 9.50 -10.33 5.16
N GLY A 223 10.62 -10.60 4.51
CA GLY A 223 11.84 -9.80 4.64
C GLY A 223 11.62 -8.36 4.15
N SER A 224 10.95 -8.20 3.00
CA SER A 224 10.62 -6.88 2.45
C SER A 224 9.63 -6.13 3.32
N ALA A 225 8.59 -6.80 3.81
CA ALA A 225 7.62 -6.22 4.74
C ALA A 225 8.28 -5.74 6.03
N SER A 226 9.21 -6.52 6.57
CA SER A 226 9.96 -6.19 7.78
C SER A 226 10.83 -4.95 7.57
N LYS A 227 11.55 -4.90 6.44
CA LYS A 227 12.36 -3.72 6.06
C LYS A 227 11.48 -2.47 5.92
N MET A 228 10.42 -2.54 5.13
CA MET A 228 9.51 -1.40 4.89
C MET A 228 8.87 -0.91 6.19
N LEU A 229 8.41 -1.81 7.05
CA LEU A 229 7.80 -1.43 8.32
C LEU A 229 8.80 -0.73 9.24
N ARG A 230 10.02 -1.27 9.40
CA ARG A 230 11.06 -0.64 10.22
C ARG A 230 11.39 0.77 9.75
N GLU A 231 11.58 0.95 8.46
CA GLU A 231 11.91 2.25 7.90
C GLU A 231 10.76 3.25 8.11
N CYS A 232 9.51 2.83 7.92
CA CYS A 232 8.35 3.67 8.21
C CYS A 232 8.19 3.97 9.71
N CYS A 233 8.55 3.03 10.60
CA CYS A 233 8.62 3.30 12.03
C CYS A 233 9.63 4.42 12.32
N ASN A 234 10.81 4.38 11.69
CA ASN A 234 11.82 5.42 11.86
C ASN A 234 11.34 6.79 11.36
N ILE A 235 10.58 6.83 10.27
CA ILE A 235 9.94 8.06 9.78
C ILE A 235 8.99 8.61 10.85
N CYS A 236 8.10 7.77 11.41
CA CYS A 236 7.19 8.18 12.47
C CYS A 236 7.95 8.69 13.71
N VAL A 237 8.94 7.93 14.18
CA VAL A 237 9.77 8.31 15.33
C VAL A 237 10.41 9.67 15.12
N SER A 238 11.00 9.91 13.94
CA SER A 238 11.67 11.16 13.61
C SER A 238 10.71 12.35 13.53
N ILE A 239 9.55 12.19 12.87
CA ILE A 239 8.61 13.30 12.62
C ILE A 239 7.82 13.68 13.86
N PHE A 240 7.49 12.69 14.68
CA PHE A 240 6.72 12.90 15.91
C PHE A 240 7.61 13.04 17.15
N ASN A 241 8.94 13.04 16.96
CA ASN A 241 9.94 13.13 18.02
C ASN A 241 9.64 12.16 19.18
N LEU A 242 9.45 10.89 18.82
CA LEU A 242 9.06 9.84 19.76
C LEU A 242 10.28 9.35 20.51
N ASN A 243 10.40 9.74 21.78
CA ASN A 243 11.42 9.19 22.67
C ASN A 243 10.94 7.83 23.19
N TYR A 244 11.56 6.76 22.74
CA TYR A 244 11.47 5.45 23.37
C TYR A 244 12.87 5.02 23.78
N ASP A 245 13.00 4.52 25.02
CA ASP A 245 14.25 3.92 25.46
C ASP A 245 14.53 2.71 24.56
N ARG A 246 15.70 2.71 23.92
CA ARG A 246 16.21 1.57 23.16
C ARG A 246 16.69 0.51 24.16
N THR A 247 15.76 -0.12 24.87
CA THR A 247 16.01 -1.33 25.66
C THR A 247 15.76 -2.55 24.82
#